data_AF-A0A9P0JH52-F1
#
_entry.id   AF-A0A9P0JH52-F1
#
_cell.length_a   1.000
_cell.length_b   1.000
_cell.length_c   1.000
_cell.angle_alpha   90.00
_cell.angle_beta   90.00
_cell.angle_gamma   90.00
#
_symmetry.space_group_name_H-M   'P 1'
#
loop_
_entity.id
_entity.type
_entity.pdbx_description
1 polymer ?
#
loop_
_entity_poly.entity_id
_entity_poly.type
_entity_poly.pdbx_seq_one_letter_code
_entity_poly.pdbx_strand_id
1 'polypeptide(L)'
;MRRRFVAVFRSRWLQCAMVAMALSYASECVNRNEPYWETDVAYLHWSTDVPAITVCSAASGLSADRVGPPMLSKPMFNEIDNTLSVNIIQRTNEFKKKDSTILCKNMFKNCSWNGKPFNCCRHFQSHRFIIETPCFSINSLQTINKKKKLVVSHFSKNGELKIEFNEPVEISLHGLVDVRFGELQKQYVTVNTGEEVELLYTTRQIIEDVSLVALDFAKRGCLLRDEKKLFHHPVYSKSACLLECALRRPEVYAKNYTLCDCPPICAEMEINNIWNGTQRSVDNVTRCILTMSKPATERLVMKAKKDYLDLIVIVACLLQLFTGINLLDIPKFIFKKK
;
A
#
# COMPACT_ATOMS: atom_id res chain seq x y z
N MET A 1 49.57 34.27 -40.35
CA MET A 1 49.43 32.92 -39.76
C MET A 1 48.92 32.89 -38.31
N ARG A 2 49.41 33.76 -37.39
CA ARG A 2 49.01 33.78 -35.96
C ARG A 2 47.49 33.91 -35.70
N ARG A 3 46.76 34.75 -36.45
CA ARG A 3 45.30 34.95 -36.25
C ARG A 3 44.43 33.73 -36.63
N ARG A 4 44.83 32.93 -37.63
CA ARG A 4 44.11 31.70 -38.02
C ARG A 4 44.31 30.58 -37.00
N PHE A 5 45.52 30.43 -36.45
CA PHE A 5 45.79 29.47 -35.38
C PHE A 5 45.00 29.79 -34.11
N VAL A 6 44.92 31.06 -33.70
CA VAL A 6 44.14 31.49 -32.53
C VAL A 6 42.64 31.26 -32.72
N ALA A 7 42.10 31.46 -33.94
CA ALA A 7 40.70 31.21 -34.24
C ALA A 7 40.34 29.71 -34.22
N VAL A 8 41.21 28.85 -34.77
CA VAL A 8 41.02 27.38 -34.75
C VAL A 8 41.16 26.83 -33.33
N PHE A 9 42.11 27.35 -32.53
CA PHE A 9 42.27 26.95 -31.13
C PHE A 9 41.07 27.39 -30.28
N ARG A 10 40.54 28.61 -30.47
CA ARG A 10 39.32 29.09 -29.81
C ARG A 10 38.09 28.28 -30.21
N SER A 11 37.94 27.92 -31.48
CA SER A 11 36.83 27.09 -31.98
C SER A 11 36.84 25.68 -31.37
N ARG A 12 38.01 25.03 -31.30
CA ARG A 12 38.13 23.71 -30.64
C ARG A 12 37.91 23.77 -29.13
N TRP A 13 38.37 24.83 -28.48
CA TRP A 13 38.10 25.04 -27.05
C TRP A 13 36.62 25.24 -26.75
N LEU A 14 35.92 26.03 -27.58
CA LEU A 14 34.47 26.23 -27.49
C LEU A 14 33.72 24.91 -27.71
N GLN A 15 34.11 24.09 -28.69
CA GLN A 15 33.52 22.78 -28.92
C GLN A 15 33.72 21.83 -27.74
N CYS A 16 34.93 21.74 -27.19
CA CYS A 16 35.19 20.91 -26.00
C CYS A 16 34.43 21.40 -24.77
N ALA A 17 34.32 22.72 -24.57
CA ALA A 17 33.57 23.30 -23.45
C ALA A 17 32.07 23.01 -23.55
N MET A 18 31.49 23.08 -24.76
CA MET A 18 30.08 22.76 -24.99
C MET A 18 29.79 21.27 -24.82
N VAL A 19 30.69 20.39 -25.27
CA VAL A 19 30.56 18.93 -25.04
C VAL A 19 30.71 18.59 -23.56
N ALA A 20 31.64 19.23 -22.84
CA ALA A 20 31.76 19.04 -21.40
C ALA A 20 30.51 19.51 -20.65
N MET A 21 29.96 20.68 -21.01
CA MET A 21 28.71 21.18 -20.44
C MET A 21 27.52 20.27 -20.74
N ALA A 22 27.45 19.70 -21.96
CA ALA A 22 26.44 18.73 -22.34
C ALA A 22 26.54 17.42 -21.52
N LEU A 23 27.76 16.92 -21.31
CA LEU A 23 28.01 15.72 -20.49
C LEU A 23 27.73 15.96 -19.01
N SER A 24 28.07 17.14 -18.48
CA SER A 24 27.72 17.54 -17.11
C SER A 24 26.22 17.67 -16.94
N TYR A 25 25.52 18.32 -17.87
CA TYR A 25 24.05 18.40 -17.88
C TYR A 25 23.42 17.01 -17.99
N ALA A 26 23.98 16.13 -18.82
CA ALA A 26 23.53 14.75 -18.95
C ALA A 26 23.72 13.96 -17.64
N SER A 27 24.87 14.11 -16.97
CA SER A 27 25.12 13.52 -15.66
C SER A 27 24.15 14.06 -14.59
N GLU A 28 23.81 15.35 -14.64
CA GLU A 28 22.83 15.99 -13.77
C GLU A 28 21.42 15.43 -14.00
N CYS A 29 21.01 15.24 -15.26
CA CYS A 29 19.72 14.65 -15.63
C CYS A 29 19.57 13.20 -15.15
N VAL A 30 20.62 12.38 -15.31
CA VAL A 30 20.63 11.00 -14.78
C VAL A 30 20.54 11.00 -13.24
N ASN A 31 21.18 11.97 -12.58
CA ASN A 31 21.05 12.13 -11.13
C ASN A 31 19.66 12.63 -10.69
N ARG A 32 18.92 13.32 -11.56
CA ARG A 32 17.54 13.79 -11.35
C ARG A 32 16.46 12.76 -11.68
N ASN A 33 16.78 11.48 -11.82
CA ASN A 33 15.73 10.47 -11.92
C ASN A 33 14.84 10.56 -10.68
N GLU A 34 13.60 11.00 -10.89
CA GLU A 34 12.57 11.21 -9.87
C GLU A 34 11.41 10.24 -10.12
N PRO A 35 10.70 9.82 -9.06
CA PRO A 35 9.47 9.06 -9.22
C PRO A 35 8.37 9.95 -9.80
N TYR A 36 7.59 9.43 -10.73
CA TYR A 36 6.39 10.09 -11.24
C TYR A 36 5.23 9.10 -11.30
N TRP A 37 4.02 9.66 -11.35
CA TRP A 37 2.78 8.90 -11.42
C TRP A 37 2.25 8.91 -12.86
N GLU A 38 1.95 7.73 -13.38
CA GLU A 38 1.24 7.54 -14.64
C GLU A 38 -0.11 6.89 -14.38
N THR A 39 -1.16 7.38 -15.04
CA THR A 39 -2.48 6.76 -14.94
C THR A 39 -2.59 5.68 -15.99
N ASP A 40 -2.77 4.44 -15.57
CA ASP A 40 -3.07 3.34 -16.47
C ASP A 40 -4.59 3.14 -16.53
N VAL A 41 -5.10 3.00 -17.75
CA VAL A 41 -6.53 2.89 -18.10
C VAL A 41 -6.85 1.61 -18.87
N ALA A 42 -5.94 0.63 -18.93
CA ALA A 42 -6.19 -0.67 -19.55
C ALA A 42 -7.10 -1.61 -18.70
N TYR A 43 -8.17 -1.05 -18.10
CA TYR A 43 -9.03 -1.72 -17.10
C TYR A 43 -9.79 -2.94 -17.60
N LEU A 44 -9.92 -3.09 -18.92
CA LEU A 44 -10.49 -4.29 -19.54
C LEU A 44 -9.58 -5.52 -19.35
N HIS A 45 -8.29 -5.32 -19.07
CA HIS A 45 -7.29 -6.37 -18.97
C HIS A 45 -6.88 -6.71 -17.52
N TRP A 46 -7.46 -6.04 -16.52
CA TRP A 46 -7.21 -6.37 -15.11
C TRP A 46 -8.49 -6.59 -14.31
N SER A 47 -8.31 -7.18 -13.13
CA SER A 47 -9.33 -7.22 -12.09
C SER A 47 -8.84 -6.39 -10.92
N THR A 48 -9.76 -5.64 -10.32
CA THR A 48 -9.51 -4.84 -9.12
C THR A 48 -9.49 -5.75 -7.90
N ASP A 49 -8.45 -5.64 -7.09
CA ASP A 49 -8.40 -6.34 -5.81
C ASP A 49 -9.41 -5.72 -4.84
N VAL A 50 -10.22 -6.58 -4.23
CA VAL A 50 -11.07 -6.19 -3.09
C VAL A 50 -10.16 -5.83 -1.91
N PRO A 51 -10.47 -4.83 -1.07
CA PRO A 51 -9.64 -4.55 0.09
C PRO A 51 -9.63 -5.74 1.07
N ALA A 52 -8.64 -5.78 1.95
CA ALA A 52 -8.69 -6.73 3.06
C ALA A 52 -9.79 -6.28 4.03
N ILE A 53 -10.62 -7.23 4.45
CA ILE A 53 -11.74 -6.98 5.36
C ILE A 53 -11.47 -7.76 6.63
N THR A 54 -11.35 -7.05 7.74
CA THR A 54 -11.10 -7.63 9.06
C THR A 54 -12.34 -7.48 9.93
N VAL A 55 -12.78 -8.59 10.50
CA VAL A 55 -13.91 -8.66 11.41
C VAL A 55 -13.41 -9.06 12.79
N CYS A 56 -13.77 -8.30 13.82
CA CYS A 56 -13.44 -8.55 15.21
C CYS A 56 -14.71 -8.59 16.05
N SER A 57 -14.69 -9.33 17.16
CA SER A 57 -15.77 -9.26 18.15
C SER A 57 -15.85 -7.84 18.71
N ALA A 58 -17.06 -7.26 18.69
CA ALA A 58 -17.32 -5.97 19.34
C ALA A 58 -17.42 -6.20 20.85
N ALA A 59 -16.60 -5.51 21.64
CA ALA A 59 -16.73 -5.58 23.09
C ALA A 59 -18.10 -5.02 23.49
N SER A 60 -18.92 -5.84 24.16
CA SER A 60 -20.19 -5.40 24.74
C SER A 60 -19.92 -4.32 25.80
N GLY A 61 -20.10 -3.04 25.43
CA GLY A 61 -20.23 -1.95 26.40
C GLY A 61 -19.18 -0.83 26.41
N LEU A 62 -18.76 -0.30 25.27
CA LEU A 62 -18.39 1.12 25.19
C LEU A 62 -19.14 1.76 24.01
N SER A 63 -20.32 2.30 24.33
CA SER A 63 -21.09 3.19 23.48
C SER A 63 -20.19 4.28 22.89
N ALA A 64 -20.00 4.26 21.56
CA ALA A 64 -19.35 5.32 20.79
C ALA A 64 -20.26 6.56 20.61
N ASP A 65 -21.17 6.82 21.55
CA ASP A 65 -21.97 8.04 21.60
C ASP A 65 -21.21 9.11 22.39
N ARG A 66 -20.23 9.72 21.71
CA ARG A 66 -19.71 11.09 21.94
C ARG A 66 -18.47 11.30 21.06
N VAL A 67 -18.68 11.54 19.76
CA VAL A 67 -17.69 12.24 18.95
C VAL A 67 -18.37 13.46 18.32
N GLY A 68 -18.46 14.52 19.12
CA GLY A 68 -18.54 15.87 18.58
C GLY A 68 -17.24 16.24 17.86
N PRO A 69 -17.20 17.35 17.10
CA PRO A 69 -16.04 17.73 16.30
C PRO A 69 -14.78 17.82 17.18
N PRO A 70 -13.61 17.40 16.67
CA PRO A 70 -12.41 17.22 17.49
C PRO A 70 -11.91 18.57 17.98
N MET A 71 -12.19 18.88 19.24
CA MET A 71 -11.44 19.88 19.98
C MET A 71 -10.13 19.22 20.44
N LEU A 72 -9.05 19.84 20.01
CA LEU A 72 -7.68 19.67 20.49
C LEU A 72 -7.64 19.49 22.01
N SER A 73 -7.28 18.30 22.49
CA SER A 73 -6.58 17.98 23.75
C SER A 73 -7.09 16.70 24.44
N LYS A 74 -6.35 15.60 24.25
CA LYS A 74 -5.78 14.77 25.33
C LYS A 74 -4.94 13.66 24.69
N PRO A 75 -3.62 13.58 24.95
CA PRO A 75 -2.81 12.47 24.48
C PRO A 75 -3.24 11.21 25.25
N MET A 76 -3.71 10.18 24.54
CA MET A 76 -4.13 8.89 25.09
C MET A 76 -2.93 8.00 25.51
N PHE A 77 -1.79 8.60 25.85
CA PHE A 77 -0.52 7.88 26.09
C PHE A 77 0.34 8.59 27.14
N ASN A 78 -0.24 8.93 28.30
CA ASN A 78 0.52 9.51 29.42
C ASN A 78 1.03 8.47 30.43
N GLU A 79 0.72 7.19 30.25
CA GLU A 79 1.44 6.10 30.90
C GLU A 79 2.18 5.30 29.84
N ILE A 80 3.48 5.12 30.04
CA ILE A 80 4.30 4.25 29.22
C ILE A 80 3.74 2.83 29.42
N ASP A 81 2.92 2.33 28.49
CA ASP A 81 2.41 0.96 28.55
C ASP A 81 3.53 -0.03 28.18
N ASN A 82 4.41 -0.27 29.15
CA ASN A 82 5.47 -1.28 29.08
C ASN A 82 4.93 -2.71 29.01
N THR A 83 3.62 -2.90 29.17
CA THR A 83 2.98 -4.23 29.16
C THR A 83 2.35 -4.59 27.82
N LEU A 84 2.30 -3.65 26.86
CA LEU A 84 1.68 -3.86 25.54
C LEU A 84 2.20 -5.13 24.84
N SER A 85 3.51 -5.32 24.80
CA SER A 85 4.12 -6.50 24.17
C SER A 85 3.72 -7.80 24.88
N VAL A 86 3.74 -7.81 26.22
CA VAL A 86 3.34 -8.95 27.05
C VAL A 86 1.86 -9.28 26.82
N ASN A 87 0.99 -8.28 26.81
CA ASN A 87 -0.44 -8.43 26.60
C ASN A 87 -0.75 -9.03 25.23
N ILE A 88 -0.11 -8.52 24.16
CA ILE A 88 -0.30 -9.06 22.80
C ILE A 88 0.19 -10.52 22.73
N ILE A 89 1.35 -10.82 23.29
CA ILE A 89 1.92 -12.18 23.28
C ILE A 89 1.02 -13.14 24.07
N GLN A 90 0.59 -12.74 25.27
CA GLN A 90 -0.27 -13.54 26.13
C GLN A 90 -1.59 -13.87 25.42
N ARG A 91 -2.30 -12.85 24.89
CA ARG A 91 -3.56 -13.07 24.15
C ARG A 91 -3.35 -13.95 22.92
N THR A 92 -2.25 -13.75 22.21
CA THR A 92 -1.90 -14.57 21.04
C THR A 92 -1.72 -16.05 21.45
N ASN A 93 -1.07 -16.31 22.59
CA ASN A 93 -0.88 -17.67 23.09
C ASN A 93 -2.19 -18.30 23.60
N GLU A 94 -3.02 -17.54 24.32
CA GLU A 94 -4.33 -17.96 24.79
C GLU A 94 -5.26 -18.32 23.63
N PHE A 95 -5.28 -17.51 22.57
CA PHE A 95 -6.06 -17.82 21.37
C PHE A 95 -5.56 -19.04 20.63
N LYS A 96 -4.23 -19.22 20.50
CA LYS A 96 -3.70 -20.47 19.90
C LYS A 96 -4.14 -21.70 20.69
N LYS A 97 -4.32 -21.58 22.01
CA LYS A 97 -4.83 -22.66 22.87
C LYS A 97 -6.33 -22.92 22.68
N LYS A 98 -7.12 -21.89 22.36
CA LYS A 98 -8.58 -21.94 22.15
C LYS A 98 -8.85 -21.99 20.64
N ASP A 99 -8.87 -23.20 20.06
CA ASP A 99 -8.97 -23.47 18.61
C ASP A 99 -9.71 -22.37 17.81
N SER A 100 -8.93 -21.63 16.99
CA SER A 100 -9.39 -20.53 16.13
C SER A 100 -10.61 -20.89 15.27
N THR A 101 -10.77 -22.17 14.94
CA THR A 101 -11.88 -22.69 14.14
C THR A 101 -13.21 -22.59 14.88
N ILE A 102 -13.21 -22.84 16.19
CA ILE A 102 -14.41 -22.78 17.04
C ILE A 102 -14.85 -21.32 17.17
N LEU A 103 -13.92 -20.41 17.43
CA LEU A 103 -14.26 -19.00 17.57
C LEU A 103 -14.82 -18.42 16.28
N CYS A 104 -14.26 -18.81 15.12
CA CYS A 104 -14.79 -18.38 13.84
C CYS A 104 -16.25 -18.86 13.63
N LYS A 105 -16.57 -20.11 13.97
CA LYS A 105 -17.93 -20.64 13.86
C LYS A 105 -18.91 -19.95 14.82
N ASN A 106 -18.42 -19.49 15.96
CA ASN A 106 -19.24 -18.73 16.90
C ASN A 106 -19.54 -17.33 16.34
N MET A 107 -18.57 -16.67 15.70
CA MET A 107 -18.75 -15.31 15.19
C MET A 107 -19.55 -15.26 13.88
N PHE A 108 -19.19 -16.10 12.90
CA PHE A 108 -19.79 -16.09 11.57
C PHE A 108 -20.94 -17.11 11.44
N LYS A 109 -22.04 -16.67 10.83
CA LYS A 109 -23.19 -17.51 10.49
C LYS A 109 -23.14 -17.98 9.03
N ASN A 110 -23.27 -17.04 8.09
CA ASN A 110 -23.25 -17.30 6.64
C ASN A 110 -22.40 -16.26 5.91
N CYS A 111 -21.74 -16.69 4.83
CA CYS A 111 -20.99 -15.79 3.95
C CYS A 111 -21.33 -16.08 2.50
N SER A 112 -21.47 -15.03 1.70
CA SER A 112 -21.67 -15.17 0.26
C SER A 112 -20.94 -14.08 -0.51
N TRP A 113 -20.46 -14.44 -1.69
CA TRP A 113 -19.79 -13.54 -2.63
C TRP A 113 -20.56 -13.54 -3.93
N ASN A 114 -21.08 -12.38 -4.34
CA ASN A 114 -21.93 -12.23 -5.52
C ASN A 114 -23.07 -13.27 -5.56
N GLY A 115 -23.78 -13.42 -4.44
CA GLY A 115 -24.87 -14.38 -4.25
C GLY A 115 -24.46 -15.85 -4.10
N LYS A 116 -23.18 -16.20 -4.27
CA LYS A 116 -22.69 -17.57 -4.13
C LYS A 116 -22.22 -17.83 -2.69
N PRO A 117 -22.84 -18.78 -1.95
CA PRO A 117 -22.43 -19.06 -0.58
C PRO A 117 -21.05 -19.71 -0.54
N PHE A 118 -20.28 -19.41 0.51
CA PHE A 118 -18.98 -20.04 0.77
C PHE A 118 -18.74 -20.23 2.26
N ASN A 119 -17.82 -21.14 2.61
CA ASN A 119 -17.47 -21.38 4.01
C ASN A 119 -16.66 -20.18 4.57
N CYS A 120 -17.25 -19.46 5.53
CA CYS A 120 -16.65 -18.29 6.18
C CYS A 120 -15.26 -18.61 6.75
N CYS A 121 -15.16 -19.61 7.62
CA CYS A 121 -13.92 -19.99 8.32
C CYS A 121 -12.86 -20.60 7.42
N ARG A 122 -13.20 -20.93 6.18
CA ARG A 122 -12.22 -21.29 5.16
C ARG A 122 -11.53 -20.03 4.63
N HIS A 123 -12.22 -18.90 4.48
CA HIS A 123 -11.68 -17.70 3.81
C HIS A 123 -11.27 -16.60 4.78
N PHE A 124 -12.04 -16.42 5.86
CA PHE A 124 -11.69 -15.58 6.99
C PHE A 124 -10.69 -16.34 7.85
N GLN A 125 -9.48 -15.81 7.95
CA GLN A 125 -8.37 -16.42 8.68
C GLN A 125 -7.84 -15.45 9.73
N SER A 126 -7.39 -15.96 10.85
CA SER A 126 -6.79 -15.12 11.89
C SER A 126 -5.43 -14.58 11.43
N HIS A 127 -5.13 -13.37 11.88
CA HIS A 127 -3.76 -12.84 11.84
C HIS A 127 -2.84 -13.59 12.81
N ARG A 128 -1.54 -13.39 12.66
CA ARG A 128 -0.53 -14.06 13.49
C ARG A 128 -0.54 -13.56 14.95
N PHE A 129 -0.94 -12.31 15.16
CA PHE A 129 -1.01 -11.65 16.46
C PHE A 129 -2.41 -11.15 16.76
N ILE A 130 -2.72 -11.10 18.05
CA ILE A 130 -3.97 -10.56 18.58
C ILE A 130 -3.66 -9.31 19.37
N ILE A 131 -4.17 -8.20 18.88
CA ILE A 131 -3.85 -6.88 19.43
C ILE A 131 -4.83 -6.54 20.53
N GLU A 132 -6.13 -6.55 20.21
CA GLU A 132 -7.22 -6.25 21.14
C GLU A 132 -8.06 -7.51 21.34
N THR A 133 -8.93 -7.78 20.38
CA THR A 133 -9.80 -8.96 20.33
C THR A 133 -9.39 -9.89 19.20
N PRO A 134 -9.77 -11.18 19.24
CA PRO A 134 -9.57 -12.07 18.12
C PRO A 134 -10.28 -11.55 16.87
N CYS A 135 -9.53 -11.40 15.80
CA CYS A 135 -10.02 -10.89 14.53
C CYS A 135 -9.74 -11.88 13.41
N PHE A 136 -10.65 -11.93 12.44
CA PHE A 136 -10.51 -12.74 11.24
C PHE A 136 -10.59 -11.88 10.00
N SER A 137 -9.73 -12.17 9.04
CA SER A 137 -9.57 -11.35 7.86
C SER A 137 -9.67 -12.18 6.60
N ILE A 138 -10.32 -11.60 5.59
CA ILE A 138 -10.39 -12.12 4.24
C ILE A 138 -9.59 -11.20 3.32
N ASN A 139 -9.02 -11.77 2.26
CA ASN A 139 -8.20 -11.07 1.27
C ASN A 139 -6.94 -10.36 1.84
N SER A 140 -6.50 -10.73 3.05
CA SER A 140 -5.25 -10.23 3.64
C SER A 140 -4.08 -11.17 3.35
N LEU A 141 -2.96 -10.59 2.88
CA LEU A 141 -1.68 -11.26 2.67
C LEU A 141 -0.92 -11.54 3.98
N GLN A 142 -1.40 -11.01 5.10
CA GLN A 142 -0.85 -11.19 6.44
C GLN A 142 -1.44 -12.43 7.15
N THR A 143 -2.45 -13.07 6.56
CA THR A 143 -3.08 -14.26 7.12
C THR A 143 -2.22 -15.52 6.95
N ILE A 144 -2.42 -16.48 7.86
CA ILE A 144 -1.65 -17.74 7.90
C ILE A 144 -1.82 -18.56 6.61
N ASN A 145 -3.00 -18.49 5.98
CA ASN A 145 -3.32 -19.29 4.81
C ASN A 145 -3.71 -18.41 3.62
N LYS A 146 -2.82 -18.36 2.61
CA LYS A 146 -3.04 -17.61 1.37
C LYS A 146 -4.06 -18.36 0.49
N LYS A 147 -5.34 -18.01 0.62
CA LYS A 147 -6.41 -18.55 -0.25
C LYS A 147 -6.77 -17.59 -1.38
N LYS A 148 -7.68 -18.03 -2.24
CA LYS A 148 -8.12 -17.31 -3.45
C LYS A 148 -8.45 -15.86 -3.11
N LYS A 149 -7.82 -14.95 -3.85
CA LYS A 149 -8.08 -13.51 -3.75
C LYS A 149 -9.48 -13.20 -4.25
N LEU A 150 -10.17 -12.32 -3.52
CA LEU A 150 -11.39 -11.72 -4.02
C LEU A 150 -11.00 -10.57 -4.94
N VAL A 151 -11.50 -10.63 -6.18
CA VAL A 151 -11.26 -9.64 -7.22
C VAL A 151 -12.56 -9.35 -7.94
N VAL A 152 -12.68 -8.14 -8.48
CA VAL A 152 -13.82 -7.73 -9.31
C VAL A 152 -13.28 -7.22 -10.63
N SER A 153 -13.77 -7.78 -11.71
CA SER A 153 -13.42 -7.35 -13.06
C SER A 153 -14.45 -6.37 -13.59
N HIS A 154 -14.08 -5.62 -14.63
CA HIS A 154 -15.03 -4.79 -15.37
C HIS A 154 -16.25 -5.59 -15.88
N PHE A 155 -16.06 -6.85 -16.26
CA PHE A 155 -17.13 -7.70 -16.79
C PHE A 155 -18.03 -8.30 -15.72
N SER A 156 -17.49 -8.63 -14.54
CA SER A 156 -18.31 -9.20 -13.47
C SER A 156 -19.29 -8.18 -12.90
N LYS A 157 -18.90 -6.89 -12.86
CA LYS A 157 -19.59 -5.71 -12.29
C LYS A 157 -20.00 -5.81 -10.81
N ASN A 158 -20.30 -7.00 -10.34
CA ASN A 158 -20.74 -7.29 -8.98
C ASN A 158 -19.51 -7.56 -8.10
N GLY A 159 -19.46 -6.86 -6.98
CA GLY A 159 -18.44 -6.96 -5.95
C GLY A 159 -19.07 -6.92 -4.57
N GLU A 160 -20.09 -7.76 -4.36
CA GLU A 160 -20.88 -7.80 -3.14
C GLU A 160 -20.42 -8.96 -2.25
N LEU A 161 -19.96 -8.61 -1.04
CA LEU A 161 -19.68 -9.54 0.04
C LEU A 161 -20.76 -9.38 1.11
N LYS A 162 -21.61 -10.40 1.24
CA LYS A 162 -22.62 -10.45 2.30
C LYS A 162 -22.18 -11.41 3.39
N ILE A 163 -22.22 -10.95 4.63
CA ILE A 163 -21.79 -11.67 5.83
C ILE A 163 -22.89 -11.59 6.87
N GLU A 164 -23.24 -12.71 7.48
CA GLU A 164 -24.16 -12.81 8.61
C GLU A 164 -23.41 -13.26 9.86
N PHE A 165 -23.74 -12.69 11.01
CA PHE A 165 -23.05 -12.90 12.28
C PHE A 165 -23.99 -13.45 13.36
N ASN A 166 -23.44 -14.17 14.34
CA ASN A 166 -24.21 -14.59 15.52
C ASN A 166 -24.04 -13.64 16.72
N GLU A 167 -23.03 -12.78 16.70
CA GLU A 167 -22.68 -11.85 17.77
C GLU A 167 -22.37 -10.46 17.17
N PRO A 168 -22.39 -9.38 17.97
CA PRO A 168 -22.03 -8.05 17.48
C PRO A 168 -20.54 -7.99 17.11
N VAL A 169 -20.24 -7.30 16.00
CA VAL A 169 -18.90 -7.27 15.42
C VAL A 169 -18.47 -5.88 14.97
N GLU A 170 -17.17 -5.66 14.91
CA GLU A 170 -16.54 -4.51 14.27
C GLU A 170 -15.86 -4.94 12.98
N ILE A 171 -16.09 -4.17 11.92
CA ILE A 171 -15.57 -4.46 10.58
C ILE A 171 -14.68 -3.30 10.15
N SER A 172 -13.46 -3.60 9.70
CA SER A 172 -12.54 -2.61 9.11
C SER A 172 -12.06 -3.03 7.73
N LEU A 173 -11.86 -2.04 6.88
CA LEU A 173 -11.32 -2.21 5.53
C LEU A 173 -9.92 -1.61 5.50
N HIS A 174 -8.96 -2.34 4.92
CA HIS A 174 -7.57 -1.89 4.83
C HIS A 174 -6.84 -2.53 3.64
N GLY A 175 -5.60 -2.10 3.44
CA GLY A 175 -4.71 -2.65 2.41
C GLY A 175 -4.51 -4.16 2.52
N LEU A 176 -4.25 -4.83 1.40
CA LEU A 176 -3.99 -6.29 1.37
C LEU A 176 -2.83 -6.70 2.29
N VAL A 177 -1.86 -5.81 2.48
CA VAL A 177 -0.66 -6.06 3.30
C VAL A 177 -0.77 -5.44 4.69
N ASP A 178 -1.83 -4.70 4.99
CA ASP A 178 -1.97 -4.04 6.29
C ASP A 178 -2.55 -4.96 7.35
N VAL A 179 -2.30 -4.60 8.61
CA VAL A 179 -2.87 -5.24 9.81
C VAL A 179 -3.56 -4.19 10.68
N ARG A 180 -4.59 -4.62 11.41
CA ARG A 180 -5.35 -3.74 12.32
C ARG A 180 -4.57 -3.31 13.55
N PHE A 181 -3.68 -2.32 13.40
CA PHE A 181 -2.86 -1.79 14.49
C PHE A 181 -2.65 -0.27 14.43
N GLY A 182 -2.84 0.41 15.56
CA GLY A 182 -2.59 1.84 15.73
C GLY A 182 -3.64 2.76 15.09
N GLU A 183 -3.37 4.07 15.13
CA GLU A 183 -4.30 5.13 14.66
C GLU A 183 -4.54 5.15 13.15
N LEU A 184 -3.85 4.32 12.38
CA LEU A 184 -3.94 4.29 10.91
C LEU A 184 -5.24 3.63 10.40
N GLN A 185 -6.10 3.11 11.28
CA GLN A 185 -7.31 2.36 10.90
C GLN A 185 -8.61 2.85 11.56
N LYS A 186 -8.85 4.16 11.55
CA LYS A 186 -10.04 4.78 12.17
C LYS A 186 -11.36 4.56 11.41
N GLN A 187 -11.36 3.89 10.25
CA GLN A 187 -12.60 3.56 9.53
C GLN A 187 -13.03 2.14 9.85
N TYR A 188 -13.77 1.99 10.94
CA TYR A 188 -14.48 0.77 11.28
C TYR A 188 -15.98 1.03 11.34
N VAL A 189 -16.75 -0.02 11.09
CA VAL A 189 -18.20 -0.01 11.24
C VAL A 189 -18.59 -1.10 12.22
N THR A 190 -19.38 -0.73 13.22
CA THR A 190 -19.94 -1.67 14.19
C THR A 190 -21.29 -2.17 13.70
N VAL A 191 -21.52 -3.48 13.82
CA VAL A 191 -22.78 -4.14 13.47
C VAL A 191 -23.33 -4.74 14.76
N ASN A 192 -24.37 -4.14 15.32
CA ASN A 192 -25.01 -4.65 16.53
C ASN A 192 -26.01 -5.77 16.21
N THR A 193 -26.45 -6.48 17.25
CA THR A 193 -27.40 -7.58 17.10
C THR A 193 -28.70 -7.13 16.45
N GLY A 194 -29.10 -7.81 15.36
CA GLY A 194 -30.32 -7.49 14.62
C GLY A 194 -30.22 -6.25 13.73
N GLU A 195 -29.01 -5.70 13.53
CA GLU A 195 -28.76 -4.66 12.55
C GLU A 195 -28.32 -5.23 11.20
N GLU A 196 -28.68 -4.50 10.17
CA GLU A 196 -28.16 -4.65 8.82
C GLU A 196 -27.39 -3.40 8.45
N VAL A 197 -26.11 -3.60 8.16
CA VAL A 197 -25.20 -2.54 7.74
C VAL A 197 -24.86 -2.74 6.29
N GLU A 198 -25.12 -1.74 5.46
CA GLU A 198 -24.71 -1.71 4.07
C GLU A 198 -23.61 -0.66 3.89
N LEU A 199 -22.48 -1.10 3.36
CA LEU A 199 -21.28 -0.29 3.13
C LEU A 199 -20.93 -0.28 1.64
N LEU A 200 -21.01 0.92 1.05
CA LEU A 200 -20.60 1.16 -0.31
C LEU A 200 -19.21 1.82 -0.32
N TYR A 201 -18.24 1.20 -0.98
CA TYR A 201 -16.87 1.71 -1.06
C TYR A 201 -16.33 1.74 -2.49
N THR A 202 -15.27 2.52 -2.68
CA THR A 202 -14.43 2.52 -3.89
C THR A 202 -12.98 2.27 -3.51
N THR A 203 -12.25 1.67 -4.43
CA THR A 203 -10.81 1.47 -4.28
C THR A 203 -10.06 2.07 -5.46
N ARG A 204 -8.89 2.63 -5.16
CA ARG A 204 -7.90 3.03 -6.16
C ARG A 204 -6.64 2.22 -5.92
N GLN A 205 -6.22 1.48 -6.95
CA GLN A 205 -5.01 0.68 -6.87
C GLN A 205 -3.79 1.52 -7.26
N ILE A 206 -2.77 1.46 -6.42
CA ILE A 206 -1.45 2.02 -6.69
C ILE A 206 -0.49 0.85 -6.92
N ILE A 207 0.22 0.86 -8.04
CA ILE A 207 1.12 -0.22 -8.47
C ILE A 207 2.53 0.32 -8.66
N GLU A 208 3.50 -0.48 -8.25
CA GLU A 208 4.92 -0.25 -8.49
C GLU A 208 5.32 -0.79 -9.87
N ASP A 209 6.00 0.04 -10.66
CA ASP A 209 6.62 -0.40 -11.91
C ASP A 209 8.05 -0.89 -11.68
N VAL A 210 8.51 -1.84 -12.51
CA VAL A 210 9.86 -2.40 -12.44
C VAL A 210 10.94 -1.32 -12.59
N SER A 211 10.65 -0.21 -13.26
CA SER A 211 11.57 0.93 -13.39
C SER A 211 12.00 1.53 -12.05
N LEU A 212 11.19 1.41 -10.99
CA LEU A 212 11.50 1.96 -9.67
C LEU A 212 12.71 1.33 -8.99
N VAL A 213 13.07 0.11 -9.37
CA VAL A 213 14.27 -0.57 -8.87
C VAL A 213 15.54 0.22 -9.20
N ALA A 214 15.51 1.07 -10.23
CA ALA A 214 16.63 1.94 -10.59
C ALA A 214 16.80 3.17 -9.67
N LEU A 215 15.83 3.44 -8.78
CA LEU A 215 15.89 4.57 -7.85
C LEU A 215 16.23 4.09 -6.44
N ASP A 216 17.14 4.82 -5.79
CA ASP A 216 17.43 4.62 -4.38
C ASP A 216 16.24 4.97 -3.48
N PHE A 217 16.17 4.33 -2.32
CA PHE A 217 15.13 4.57 -1.31
C PHE A 217 14.97 6.06 -0.98
N ALA A 218 16.07 6.81 -0.84
CA ALA A 218 16.04 8.23 -0.50
C ALA A 218 15.33 9.09 -1.56
N LYS A 219 15.36 8.68 -2.84
CA LYS A 219 14.67 9.39 -3.93
C LYS A 219 13.20 8.99 -4.04
N ARG A 220 12.87 7.73 -3.76
CA ARG A 220 11.48 7.23 -3.80
C ARG A 220 10.67 7.63 -2.57
N GLY A 221 11.30 7.74 -1.40
CA GLY A 221 10.62 8.04 -0.14
C GLY A 221 9.72 6.91 0.38
N CYS A 222 9.75 5.74 -0.25
CA CYS A 222 8.92 4.58 0.08
C CYS A 222 9.67 3.27 -0.20
N LEU A 223 9.23 2.18 0.41
CA LEU A 223 9.78 0.84 0.21
C LEU A 223 9.06 0.09 -0.90
N LEU A 224 9.83 -0.60 -1.75
CA LEU A 224 9.30 -1.66 -2.62
C LEU A 224 9.02 -2.90 -1.77
N ARG A 225 8.09 -3.74 -2.24
CA ARG A 225 7.58 -4.90 -1.46
C ARG A 225 8.66 -5.87 -0.97
N ASP A 226 9.77 -6.00 -1.70
CA ASP A 226 10.82 -6.98 -1.42
C ASP A 226 12.06 -6.40 -0.71
N GLU A 227 12.12 -5.09 -0.45
CA GLU A 227 13.31 -4.42 0.11
C GLU A 227 13.50 -4.68 1.60
N LYS A 228 12.40 -4.79 2.34
CA LYS A 228 12.43 -4.96 3.81
C LYS A 228 11.60 -6.16 4.20
N LYS A 229 12.20 -7.07 4.97
CA LYS A 229 11.51 -8.22 5.55
C LYS A 229 11.22 -7.97 7.01
N LEU A 230 10.03 -8.35 7.43
CA LEU A 230 9.61 -8.37 8.83
C LEU A 230 9.89 -9.75 9.42
N PHE A 231 10.06 -9.86 10.74
CA PHE A 231 10.44 -11.15 11.34
C PHE A 231 9.21 -12.05 11.56
N HIS A 232 8.07 -11.45 11.86
CA HIS A 232 6.86 -12.18 12.18
C HIS A 232 5.78 -12.04 11.11
N HIS A 233 5.70 -10.90 10.44
CA HIS A 233 4.77 -10.70 9.33
C HIS A 233 5.36 -11.19 8.01
N PRO A 234 4.60 -11.94 7.18
CA PRO A 234 5.09 -12.46 5.91
C PRO A 234 5.40 -11.38 4.87
N VAL A 235 4.74 -10.22 4.94
CA VAL A 235 4.90 -9.12 3.99
C VAL A 235 5.08 -7.82 4.76
N TYR A 236 5.89 -6.90 4.24
CA TYR A 236 6.07 -5.58 4.83
C TYR A 236 4.85 -4.69 4.58
N SER A 237 4.42 -4.00 5.62
CA SER A 237 3.55 -2.83 5.56
C SER A 237 3.89 -1.90 6.72
N LYS A 238 3.51 -0.63 6.62
CA LYS A 238 3.76 0.35 7.68
C LYS A 238 3.07 -0.08 8.99
N SER A 239 1.83 -0.54 8.91
CA SER A 239 1.05 -1.03 10.05
C SER A 239 1.69 -2.27 10.71
N ALA A 240 2.15 -3.24 9.92
CA ALA A 240 2.82 -4.44 10.43
C ALA A 240 4.19 -4.15 11.04
N CYS A 241 4.94 -3.20 10.46
CA CYS A 241 6.22 -2.73 10.99
C CYS A 241 6.04 -2.05 12.36
N LEU A 242 5.03 -1.18 12.47
CA LEU A 242 4.71 -0.52 13.74
C LEU A 242 4.30 -1.53 14.81
N LEU A 243 3.52 -2.57 14.44
CA LEU A 243 3.16 -3.65 15.36
C LEU A 243 4.40 -4.41 15.86
N GLU A 244 5.35 -4.76 14.98
CA GLU A 244 6.60 -5.38 15.42
C GLU A 244 7.48 -4.45 16.26
N CYS A 245 7.45 -3.15 15.97
CA CYS A 245 8.15 -2.14 16.77
C CYS A 245 7.56 -2.09 18.19
N ALA A 246 6.23 -2.04 18.31
CA ALA A 246 5.53 -2.07 19.59
C ALA A 246 5.78 -3.36 20.38
N LEU A 247 5.93 -4.50 19.68
CA LEU A 247 6.26 -5.78 20.31
C LEU A 247 7.70 -5.84 20.83
N ARG A 248 8.68 -5.34 20.07
CA ARG A 248 10.10 -5.43 20.44
C ARG A 248 10.57 -4.32 21.36
N ARG A 249 10.04 -3.12 21.17
CA ARG A 249 10.48 -1.89 21.85
C ARG A 249 9.25 -1.07 22.28
N PRO A 250 8.45 -1.58 23.23
CA PRO A 250 7.21 -0.93 23.67
C PRO A 250 7.48 0.49 24.18
N GLU A 251 8.59 0.71 24.90
CA GLU A 251 9.00 2.04 25.38
C GLU A 251 9.22 3.07 24.26
N VAL A 252 9.84 2.64 23.16
CA VAL A 252 10.11 3.52 22.01
C VAL A 252 8.80 3.87 21.32
N TYR A 253 7.96 2.87 21.08
CA TYR A 253 6.65 3.05 20.47
C TYR A 253 5.74 3.96 21.31
N ALA A 254 5.67 3.72 22.64
CA ALA A 254 4.84 4.48 23.56
C ALA A 254 5.28 5.94 23.70
N LYS A 255 6.59 6.22 23.70
CA LYS A 255 7.10 7.60 23.73
C LYS A 255 6.86 8.32 22.42
N ASN A 256 7.26 7.71 21.30
CA ASN A 256 7.12 8.30 19.98
C ASN A 256 7.26 7.24 18.89
N TYR A 257 6.13 6.86 18.27
CA TYR A 257 6.10 5.89 17.17
C TYR A 257 6.92 6.33 15.94
N THR A 258 7.23 7.62 15.76
CA THR A 258 8.08 8.08 14.64
C THR A 258 9.54 7.66 14.78
N LEU A 259 9.95 7.24 15.98
CA LEU A 259 11.26 6.63 16.23
C LEU A 259 11.34 5.18 15.69
N CYS A 260 10.20 4.58 15.34
CA CYS A 260 10.19 3.32 14.61
C CYS A 260 10.54 3.60 13.14
N ASP A 261 11.60 2.96 12.63
CA ASP A 261 11.99 2.99 11.21
C ASP A 261 10.98 2.20 10.36
N CYS A 262 9.80 2.78 10.16
CA CYS A 262 8.69 2.20 9.41
C CYS A 262 8.25 3.13 8.26
N PRO A 263 9.05 3.24 7.19
CA PRO A 263 8.68 4.02 6.02
C PRO A 263 7.46 3.43 5.29
N PRO A 264 6.69 4.24 4.54
CA PRO A 264 5.54 3.77 3.78
C PRO A 264 5.97 2.85 2.63
N ILE A 265 5.03 2.06 2.11
CA ILE A 265 5.23 1.27 0.88
C ILE A 265 4.85 2.09 -0.34
N CYS A 266 5.48 1.78 -1.47
CA CYS A 266 5.23 2.48 -2.72
C CYS A 266 3.87 2.12 -3.37
N ALA A 267 3.35 0.92 -3.11
CA ALA A 267 2.12 0.39 -3.70
C ALA A 267 1.04 0.18 -2.64
N GLU A 268 0.49 1.28 -2.13
CA GLU A 268 -0.58 1.32 -1.12
C GLU A 268 -1.95 1.52 -1.79
N MET A 269 -2.97 0.76 -1.38
CA MET A 269 -4.31 0.98 -1.95
C MET A 269 -5.05 2.08 -1.21
N GLU A 270 -5.75 2.91 -1.95
CA GLU A 270 -6.65 3.91 -1.38
C GLU A 270 -8.06 3.33 -1.31
N ILE A 271 -8.68 3.42 -0.14
CA ILE A 271 -10.04 2.92 0.12
C ILE A 271 -10.87 4.10 0.57
N ASN A 272 -11.95 4.37 -0.17
CA ASN A 272 -12.86 5.47 0.12
C ASN A 272 -14.26 4.92 0.37
N ASN A 273 -14.76 5.11 1.58
CA ASN A 273 -16.16 4.84 1.93
C ASN A 273 -17.03 5.92 1.28
N ILE A 274 -17.94 5.50 0.40
CA ILE A 274 -18.91 6.41 -0.26
C ILE A 274 -20.11 6.60 0.65
N TRP A 275 -20.61 5.50 1.19
CA TRP A 275 -21.84 5.51 1.98
C TRP A 275 -21.86 4.37 2.99
N ASN A 276 -22.35 4.66 4.19
CA ASN A 276 -22.63 3.72 5.25
C ASN A 276 -24.08 3.91 5.71
N GLY A 277 -24.88 2.85 5.60
CA GLY A 277 -26.23 2.82 6.14
C GLY A 277 -26.37 1.73 7.17
N THR A 278 -26.99 2.08 8.30
CA THR A 278 -27.41 1.11 9.31
C THR A 278 -28.92 1.13 9.39
N GLN A 279 -29.53 -0.04 9.26
CA GLN A 279 -30.96 -0.23 9.45
C GLN A 279 -31.23 -1.43 10.35
N ARG A 280 -32.41 -1.47 10.94
CA ARG A 280 -32.84 -2.67 11.69
C ARG A 280 -33.15 -3.78 10.69
N SER A 281 -32.57 -4.95 10.89
CA SER A 281 -32.82 -6.10 10.03
C SER A 281 -34.28 -6.55 10.17
N VAL A 282 -34.98 -6.69 9.04
CA VAL A 282 -36.36 -7.20 8.97
C VAL A 282 -36.47 -8.58 9.61
N ASP A 283 -35.47 -9.45 9.36
CA ASP A 283 -35.47 -10.83 9.85
C ASP A 283 -34.80 -10.99 11.24
N ASN A 284 -34.50 -9.88 11.95
CA ASN A 284 -33.65 -9.84 13.15
C ASN A 284 -32.29 -10.54 12.97
N VAL A 285 -31.74 -10.56 11.75
CA VAL A 285 -30.44 -11.14 11.44
C VAL A 285 -29.37 -10.06 11.48
N THR A 286 -28.31 -10.28 12.24
CA THR A 286 -27.13 -9.43 12.22
C THR A 286 -26.37 -9.65 10.92
N ARG A 287 -26.34 -8.66 10.01
CA ARG A 287 -25.67 -8.82 8.72
C ARG A 287 -24.97 -7.56 8.22
N CYS A 288 -23.88 -7.76 7.49
CA CYS A 288 -23.19 -6.70 6.78
C CYS A 288 -23.10 -7.02 5.29
N ILE A 289 -23.38 -6.02 4.47
CA ILE A 289 -23.29 -6.07 3.01
C ILE A 289 -22.23 -5.06 2.59
N LEU A 290 -21.09 -5.56 2.11
CA LEU A 290 -20.01 -4.73 1.59
C LEU A 290 -20.03 -4.78 0.07
N THR A 291 -20.27 -3.64 -0.56
CA THR A 291 -20.39 -3.53 -2.02
C THR A 291 -19.35 -2.57 -2.57
N MET A 292 -18.57 -3.04 -3.54
CA MET A 292 -17.74 -2.15 -4.34
C MET A 292 -18.61 -1.44 -5.38
N SER A 293 -18.71 -0.12 -5.30
CA SER A 293 -19.57 0.70 -6.16
C SER A 293 -19.25 0.54 -7.64
N LYS A 294 -17.95 0.51 -7.97
CA LYS A 294 -17.46 0.27 -9.33
C LYS A 294 -16.08 -0.39 -9.27
N PRO A 295 -15.76 -1.32 -10.18
CA PRO A 295 -14.38 -1.76 -10.35
C PRO A 295 -13.49 -0.58 -10.73
N ALA A 296 -12.20 -0.65 -10.40
CA ALA A 296 -11.25 0.41 -10.70
C ALA A 296 -11.07 0.53 -12.23
N THR A 297 -11.52 1.67 -12.77
CA THR A 297 -11.36 2.05 -14.18
C THR A 297 -10.00 2.68 -14.46
N GLU A 298 -9.28 3.06 -13.41
CA GLU A 298 -7.93 3.59 -13.47
C GLU A 298 -7.10 3.02 -12.33
N ARG A 299 -5.80 2.90 -12.55
CA ARG A 299 -4.81 2.60 -11.51
C ARG A 299 -3.64 3.56 -11.67
N LEU A 300 -3.07 3.98 -10.54
CA LEU A 300 -1.87 4.79 -10.55
C LEU A 300 -0.66 3.87 -10.57
N VAL A 301 0.22 4.08 -11.55
CA VAL A 301 1.48 3.35 -11.67
C VAL A 301 2.59 4.32 -11.35
N MET A 302 3.37 4.02 -10.30
CA MET A 302 4.56 4.79 -10.01
C MET A 302 5.72 4.27 -10.84
N LYS A 303 6.38 5.17 -11.57
CA LYS A 303 7.50 4.85 -12.45
C LYS A 303 8.70 5.71 -12.11
N ALA A 304 9.89 5.19 -12.41
CA ALA A 304 11.08 6.03 -12.44
C ALA A 304 11.15 6.75 -13.78
N LYS A 305 11.37 8.07 -13.75
CA LYS A 305 11.67 8.81 -14.97
C LYS A 305 12.96 8.25 -15.57
N LYS A 306 12.87 7.63 -16.75
CA LYS A 306 14.02 7.15 -17.52
C LYS A 306 14.31 8.17 -18.61
N ASP A 307 15.10 9.18 -18.26
CA ASP A 307 15.51 10.20 -19.22
C ASP A 307 16.58 9.69 -20.20
N TYR A 308 16.97 8.41 -20.22
CA TYR A 308 18.05 7.94 -21.10
C TYR A 308 17.79 8.14 -22.59
N LEU A 309 16.54 8.00 -23.05
CA LEU A 309 16.19 8.27 -24.45
C LEU A 309 16.28 9.77 -24.74
N ASP A 310 15.67 10.60 -23.89
CA ASP A 310 15.76 12.06 -23.99
C ASP A 310 17.22 12.54 -23.91
N LEU A 311 18.03 11.91 -23.07
CA LEU A 311 19.46 12.15 -22.90
C LEU A 311 20.23 11.81 -24.18
N ILE A 312 20.01 10.63 -24.76
CA ILE A 312 20.65 10.21 -26.02
C ILE A 312 20.25 11.17 -27.13
N VAL A 313 18.98 11.56 -27.20
CA VAL A 313 18.47 12.54 -28.17
C VAL A 313 19.15 13.89 -27.97
N ILE A 314 19.20 14.42 -26.74
CA ILE A 314 19.86 15.69 -26.41
C ILE A 314 21.35 15.64 -26.78
N VAL A 315 22.08 14.59 -26.39
CA VAL A 315 23.50 14.41 -26.70
C VAL A 315 23.71 14.31 -28.22
N ALA A 316 22.89 13.55 -28.94
CA ALA A 316 22.95 13.44 -30.38
C ALA A 316 22.70 14.79 -31.08
N CYS A 317 21.68 15.52 -30.64
CA CYS A 317 21.36 16.86 -31.15
C CYS A 317 22.51 17.85 -30.89
N LEU A 318 23.11 17.83 -29.70
CA LEU A 318 24.23 18.70 -29.36
C LEU A 318 25.49 18.36 -30.15
N LEU A 319 25.82 17.07 -30.32
CA LEU A 319 26.93 16.63 -31.18
C LEU A 319 26.72 17.09 -32.62
N GLN A 320 25.53 16.89 -33.16
CA GLN A 320 25.21 17.33 -34.53
C GLN A 320 25.26 18.85 -34.68
N LEU A 321 24.74 19.62 -33.71
CA LEU A 321 24.69 21.08 -33.76
C LEU A 321 26.09 21.72 -33.68
N PHE A 322 26.96 21.24 -32.78
CA PHE A 322 28.24 21.89 -32.50
C PHE A 322 29.43 21.31 -33.27
N THR A 323 29.35 20.04 -33.69
CA THR A 323 30.45 19.36 -34.36
C THR A 323 30.09 18.86 -35.77
N GLY A 324 28.80 18.76 -36.10
CA GLY A 324 28.33 18.16 -37.35
C GLY A 324 28.55 16.64 -37.43
N ILE A 325 28.80 15.99 -36.28
CA ILE A 325 29.11 14.57 -36.18
C ILE A 325 27.91 13.84 -35.60
N ASN A 326 27.52 12.73 -36.22
CA ASN A 326 26.50 11.83 -35.69
C ASN A 326 27.12 10.80 -34.74
N LEU A 327 26.31 10.19 -33.86
CA LEU A 327 26.78 9.13 -32.94
C LEU A 327 27.46 7.96 -33.68
N LEU A 328 26.98 7.64 -34.89
CA LEU A 328 27.51 6.57 -35.73
C LEU A 328 28.89 6.88 -36.35
N ASP A 329 29.32 8.14 -36.32
CA ASP A 329 30.64 8.55 -36.83
C ASP A 329 31.74 8.44 -35.77
N ILE A 330 31.37 8.32 -34.49
CA ILE A 330 32.32 8.21 -33.36
C ILE A 330 33.32 7.05 -33.54
N PRO A 331 32.91 5.83 -33.92
CA PRO A 331 33.84 4.73 -34.15
C PRO A 331 34.89 5.06 -35.23
N LYS A 332 34.52 5.82 -36.27
CA LYS A 332 35.44 6.19 -37.36
C LYS A 332 36.58 7.08 -36.88
N PHE A 333 36.41 7.85 -35.80
CA PHE A 333 37.47 8.66 -35.20
C PHE A 333 38.34 7.87 -34.23
N ILE A 334 37.78 6.89 -33.54
CA ILE A 334 38.51 6.01 -32.61
C ILE A 334 39.40 5.04 -33.39
N PHE A 335 38.87 4.41 -34.44
CA PHE A 335 39.59 3.46 -35.28
C PHE A 335 40.49 4.12 -36.35
N LYS A 336 40.39 5.44 -36.57
CA LYS A 336 41.32 6.20 -37.43
C LYS A 336 42.70 6.45 -36.83
N LYS A 337 42.92 6.12 -35.55
CA LYS A 337 44.27 6.10 -34.97
C LYS A 337 44.96 4.77 -35.31
N LYS A 338 45.34 4.61 -36.57
CA LYS A 338 46.46 3.77 -37.00
C LYS A 338 47.15 4.44 -38.18
#